data_AF-A0A6G3QGX6-F1
#
_entry.id   AF-A0A6G3QGX6-F1
#
_cell.length_a   1.000
_cell.length_b   1.000
_cell.length_c   1.000
_cell.angle_alpha   90.00
_cell.angle_beta   90.00
_cell.angle_gamma   90.00
#
_symmetry.space_group_name_H-M   'P 1'
#
loop_
_entity.id
_entity.type
_entity.pdbx_description
1 polymer ?
#
loop_
_entity_poly.entity_id
_entity_poly.type
_entity_poly.pdbx_seq_one_letter_code
_entity_poly.pdbx_strand_id
1 'polypeptide(L)'
;MAEGERGLRVVHQLRAITVELDLLGAEFAQHNSLHPTDLRALICLMDAARAHTLATPGWLGRQLGLNSAGTTALVDRLERLGHVRRTRDSRDRRRVLLEVDERAVTLGQSFFGPLITEVVAATRTFSDTELATVQRFLLNVHEVVAAQRDPSSLLTPSPVPQKKRGPQ
;
A
#
# COMPACT_ATOMS: atom_id res chain seq x y z
N MET A 1 7.17 -12.95 29.69
CA MET A 1 7.82 -11.62 29.61
C MET A 1 8.72 -11.49 28.37
N ALA A 2 9.64 -12.42 28.10
CA ALA A 2 10.55 -12.35 26.93
C ALA A 2 9.86 -12.39 25.53
N GLU A 3 8.73 -13.09 25.37
CA GLU A 3 8.00 -13.12 24.08
C GLU A 3 7.32 -11.79 23.74
N GLY A 4 6.72 -11.12 24.74
CA GLY A 4 6.11 -9.79 24.54
C GLY A 4 7.16 -8.73 24.17
N GLU A 5 8.35 -8.81 24.76
CA GLU A 5 9.46 -7.91 24.46
C GLU A 5 10.02 -8.12 23.04
N ARG A 6 10.11 -9.38 22.57
CA ARG A 6 10.48 -9.70 21.18
C ARG A 6 9.46 -9.16 20.18
N GLY A 7 8.16 -9.33 20.45
CA GLY A 7 7.10 -8.80 19.60
C GLY A 7 7.14 -7.26 19.52
N LEU A 8 7.39 -6.59 20.65
CA LEU A 8 7.45 -5.13 20.69
C LEU A 8 8.64 -4.57 19.88
N ARG A 9 9.80 -5.24 19.90
CA ARG A 9 10.93 -4.87 19.04
C ARG A 9 10.56 -4.88 17.55
N VAL A 10 9.85 -5.92 17.11
CA VAL A 10 9.38 -6.01 15.73
C VAL A 10 8.41 -4.86 15.38
N VAL A 11 7.49 -4.52 16.30
CA VAL A 11 6.59 -3.36 16.11
C VAL A 11 7.37 -2.04 16.00
N HIS A 12 8.43 -1.87 16.80
CA HIS A 12 9.28 -0.69 16.75
C HIS A 12 10.05 -0.59 15.42
N GLN A 13 10.60 -1.71 14.94
CA GLN A 13 11.29 -1.78 13.64
C GLN A 13 10.33 -1.48 12.49
N LEU A 14 9.13 -2.06 12.51
CA LEU A 14 8.11 -1.78 11.50
C LEU A 14 7.75 -0.30 11.46
N ARG A 15 7.50 0.31 12.64
CA ARG A 15 7.19 1.74 12.74
C ARG A 15 8.34 2.61 12.23
N ALA A 16 9.59 2.28 12.57
CA ALA A 16 10.74 3.02 12.07
C ALA A 16 10.79 2.99 10.53
N ILE A 17 10.60 1.80 9.93
CA ILE A 17 10.52 1.66 8.47
C ILE A 17 9.36 2.47 7.88
N THR A 18 8.16 2.41 8.48
CA THR A 18 7.01 3.20 8.01
C THR A 18 7.31 4.70 8.01
N VAL A 19 7.92 5.22 9.08
CA VAL A 19 8.26 6.64 9.19
C VAL A 19 9.27 7.05 8.11
N GLU A 20 10.33 6.28 7.90
CA GLU A 20 11.32 6.58 6.86
C GLU A 20 10.70 6.56 5.45
N LEU A 21 9.84 5.57 5.17
CA LEU A 21 9.14 5.49 3.89
C LEU A 21 8.15 6.65 3.69
N ASP A 22 7.46 7.08 4.75
CA ASP A 22 6.54 8.23 4.70
C ASP A 22 7.30 9.54 4.45
N LEU A 23 8.46 9.73 5.08
CA LEU A 23 9.33 10.89 4.87
C LEU A 23 9.86 10.93 3.43
N LEU A 24 10.36 9.80 2.93
CA LEU A 24 10.84 9.68 1.55
C LEU A 24 9.70 9.90 0.54
N GLY A 25 8.50 9.39 0.83
CA GLY A 25 7.31 9.64 0.03
C GLY A 25 6.90 11.12 0.02
N ALA A 26 7.00 11.80 1.16
CA ALA A 26 6.73 13.23 1.26
C ALA A 26 7.74 14.05 0.44
N GLU A 27 9.02 13.68 0.46
CA GLU A 27 10.07 14.28 -0.37
C GLU A 27 9.76 14.12 -1.86
N PHE A 28 9.42 12.90 -2.31
CA PHE A 28 9.00 12.66 -3.68
C PHE A 28 7.80 13.53 -4.07
N ALA A 29 6.81 13.62 -3.18
CA ALA A 29 5.60 14.38 -3.45
C ALA A 29 5.90 15.89 -3.62
N GLN A 30 6.74 16.46 -2.75
CA GLN A 30 7.16 17.86 -2.83
C GLN A 30 7.90 18.18 -4.13
N HIS A 31 8.84 17.33 -4.55
CA HIS A 31 9.59 17.53 -5.79
C HIS A 31 8.73 17.45 -7.06
N ASN A 32 7.58 16.78 -6.99
CA ASN A 32 6.73 16.49 -8.15
C ASN A 32 5.37 17.20 -8.11
N SER A 33 5.21 18.22 -7.26
CA SER A 33 3.95 18.98 -7.11
C SER A 33 2.74 18.10 -6.76
N LEU A 34 2.97 17.02 -6.02
CA LEU A 34 1.95 16.11 -5.53
C LEU A 34 1.61 16.41 -4.07
N HIS A 35 0.35 16.20 -3.69
CA HIS A 35 0.02 16.05 -2.28
C HIS A 35 0.38 14.64 -1.78
N PRO A 36 0.61 14.44 -0.46
CA PRO A 36 0.83 13.11 0.09
C PRO A 36 -0.27 12.10 -0.27
N THR A 37 -1.52 12.54 -0.32
CA THR A 37 -2.67 11.70 -0.74
C THR A 37 -2.61 11.34 -2.23
N ASP A 38 -2.02 12.19 -3.07
CA ASP A 38 -1.85 11.92 -4.50
C ASP A 38 -0.85 10.78 -4.71
N LEU A 39 0.29 10.82 -4.02
CA LEU A 39 1.25 9.71 -4.03
C LEU A 39 0.62 8.41 -3.55
N ARG A 40 -0.13 8.45 -2.44
CA ARG A 40 -0.83 7.26 -1.93
C ARG A 40 -1.85 6.70 -2.92
N ALA A 41 -2.53 7.57 -3.67
CA ALA A 41 -3.43 7.16 -4.74
C ALA A 41 -2.69 6.46 -5.89
N LEU A 42 -1.55 7.00 -6.33
CA LEU A 42 -0.72 6.38 -7.37
C LEU A 42 -0.22 5.00 -6.94
N ILE A 43 0.27 4.85 -5.71
CA ILE A 43 0.67 3.56 -5.16
C ILE A 43 -0.50 2.57 -5.19
N CYS A 44 -1.67 3.01 -4.71
CA CYS A 44 -2.87 2.18 -4.68
C CYS A 44 -3.31 1.72 -6.08
N LEU A 45 -3.26 2.61 -7.08
CA LEU A 45 -3.61 2.28 -8.47
C LEU A 45 -2.58 1.34 -9.11
N MET A 46 -1.28 1.52 -8.83
CA MET A 46 -0.23 0.61 -9.31
C MET A 46 -0.39 -0.79 -8.70
N ASP A 47 -0.71 -0.90 -7.41
CA ASP A 47 -0.96 -2.17 -6.76
C ASP A 47 -2.22 -2.85 -7.30
N ALA A 48 -3.28 -2.09 -7.56
CA ALA A 48 -4.47 -2.62 -8.24
C ALA A 48 -4.15 -3.17 -9.63
N ALA A 49 -3.32 -2.47 -10.41
CA ALA A 49 -2.90 -2.95 -11.71
C ALA A 49 -2.12 -4.28 -11.63
N ARG A 50 -1.17 -4.39 -10.68
CA ARG A 50 -0.43 -5.64 -10.41
C ARG A 50 -1.34 -6.79 -9.99
N ALA A 51 -2.38 -6.48 -9.20
CA ALA A 51 -3.36 -7.45 -8.73
C ALA A 51 -4.54 -7.66 -9.71
N HIS A 52 -4.48 -7.08 -10.93
CA HIS A 52 -5.55 -7.12 -11.93
C HIS A 52 -6.93 -6.67 -11.39
N THR A 53 -6.94 -5.75 -10.44
CA THR A 53 -8.14 -5.17 -9.85
C THR A 53 -8.64 -3.99 -10.69
N LEU A 54 -9.94 -3.97 -10.99
CA LEU A 54 -10.57 -2.87 -11.71
C LEU A 54 -10.70 -1.64 -10.81
N ALA A 55 -9.79 -0.67 -10.98
CA ALA A 55 -9.77 0.55 -10.19
C ALA A 55 -10.77 1.58 -10.72
N THR A 56 -11.94 1.68 -10.08
CA THR A 56 -12.90 2.77 -10.31
C THR A 56 -12.65 3.93 -9.34
N PRO A 57 -13.14 5.17 -9.61
CA PRO A 57 -13.08 6.25 -8.63
C PRO A 57 -13.67 5.86 -7.27
N GLY A 58 -14.86 5.24 -7.26
CA GLY A 58 -15.49 4.79 -6.02
C GLY A 58 -14.68 3.73 -5.27
N TRP A 59 -13.96 2.86 -5.97
CA TRP A 59 -13.01 1.92 -5.36
C TRP A 59 -11.83 2.67 -4.72
N LEU A 60 -11.21 3.60 -5.45
CA LEU A 60 -10.07 4.38 -4.96
C LEU A 60 -10.44 5.20 -3.72
N GLY A 61 -11.61 5.85 -3.74
CA GLY A 61 -12.13 6.60 -2.60
C GLY A 61 -12.23 5.74 -1.33
N ARG A 62 -12.74 4.51 -1.44
CA ARG A 62 -12.77 3.57 -0.30
C ARG A 62 -11.36 3.20 0.19
N GLN A 63 -10.42 2.91 -0.71
CA GLN A 63 -9.05 2.56 -0.32
C GLN A 63 -8.34 3.70 0.44
N LEU A 64 -8.64 4.94 0.07
CA LEU A 64 -8.04 6.14 0.65
C LEU A 64 -8.85 6.74 1.81
N GLY A 65 -10.05 6.23 2.10
CA GLY A 65 -10.93 6.82 3.12
C GLY A 65 -11.50 8.19 2.72
N LEU A 66 -11.67 8.44 1.42
CA LEU A 66 -12.19 9.70 0.88
C LEU A 66 -13.67 9.57 0.52
N ASN A 67 -14.42 10.64 0.75
CA ASN A 67 -15.77 10.77 0.21
C ASN A 67 -15.74 11.00 -1.32
N SER A 68 -16.91 10.96 -1.96
CA SER A 68 -17.01 11.12 -3.42
C SER A 68 -16.43 12.45 -3.92
N ALA A 69 -16.69 13.57 -3.23
CA ALA A 69 -16.19 14.88 -3.64
C ALA A 69 -14.67 14.97 -3.56
N GLY A 70 -14.07 14.50 -2.45
CA GLY A 70 -12.62 14.45 -2.27
C GLY A 70 -11.94 13.49 -3.24
N THR A 71 -12.59 12.36 -3.56
CA THR A 71 -12.11 11.41 -4.56
C THR A 71 -12.10 12.05 -5.95
N THR A 72 -13.18 12.72 -6.36
CA THR A 72 -13.24 13.42 -7.65
C THR A 72 -12.15 14.48 -7.74
N ALA A 73 -12.03 15.34 -6.72
CA ALA A 73 -11.00 16.38 -6.68
C ALA A 73 -9.57 15.81 -6.76
N LEU A 74 -9.31 14.68 -6.11
CA LEU A 74 -8.02 14.00 -6.19
C LEU A 74 -7.74 13.49 -7.60
N VAL A 75 -8.70 12.80 -8.21
CA VAL A 75 -8.50 12.25 -9.56
C VAL A 75 -8.33 13.38 -10.57
N ASP A 76 -9.10 14.46 -10.47
CA ASP A 76 -8.97 15.62 -11.37
C ASP A 76 -7.60 16.29 -11.24
N ARG A 77 -7.03 16.38 -10.02
CA ARG A 77 -5.64 16.85 -9.86
C ARG A 77 -4.64 15.93 -10.55
N LEU A 78 -4.74 14.62 -10.33
CA LEU A 78 -3.82 13.64 -10.91
C LEU A 78 -3.90 13.60 -12.45
N GLU A 79 -5.10 13.72 -13.02
CA GLU A 79 -5.28 13.84 -14.47
C GLU A 79 -4.68 15.12 -15.02
N ARG A 80 -4.90 16.27 -14.34
CA ARG A 80 -4.31 17.55 -14.74
C ARG A 80 -2.79 17.55 -14.70
N LEU A 81 -2.19 16.80 -13.77
CA LEU A 81 -0.74 16.58 -13.70
C LEU A 81 -0.25 15.52 -14.70
N GLY A 82 -1.15 14.85 -15.42
CA GLY A 82 -0.82 13.82 -16.40
C GLY A 82 -0.35 12.50 -15.79
N HIS A 83 -0.70 12.22 -14.52
CA HIS A 83 -0.28 11.00 -13.83
C HIS A 83 -1.33 9.89 -13.88
N VAL A 84 -2.59 10.24 -14.07
CA VAL A 84 -3.71 9.30 -14.18
C VAL A 84 -4.53 9.65 -15.42
N ARG A 85 -5.22 8.66 -15.98
CA ARG A 85 -6.22 8.84 -17.01
C ARG A 85 -7.46 8.01 -16.72
N ARG A 86 -8.63 8.55 -17.06
CA ARG A 86 -9.91 7.83 -17.08
C ARG A 86 -10.10 7.10 -18.41
N THR A 87 -10.28 5.79 -18.34
CA THR A 87 -10.60 4.95 -19.49
C THR A 87 -11.99 4.33 -19.34
N ARG A 88 -12.67 4.06 -20.45
CA ARG A 88 -13.94 3.30 -20.42
C ARG A 88 -13.62 1.82 -20.36
N ASP A 89 -14.30 1.09 -19.48
CA ASP A 89 -14.20 -0.37 -19.44
C ASP A 89 -14.68 -0.96 -20.78
N SER A 90 -13.87 -1.86 -21.36
CA SER A 90 -14.19 -2.53 -22.61
C SER A 90 -15.37 -3.49 -22.48
N ARG A 91 -15.65 -3.98 -21.26
CA ARG A 91 -16.74 -4.92 -20.96
C ARG A 91 -18.05 -4.24 -20.56
N ASP A 92 -17.99 -3.09 -19.88
CA ASP A 92 -19.15 -2.25 -19.57
C ASP A 92 -18.81 -0.77 -19.77
N ARG A 93 -19.21 -0.20 -20.92
CA ARG A 93 -18.88 1.20 -21.28
C ARG A 93 -19.46 2.25 -20.33
N ARG A 94 -20.37 1.88 -19.42
CA ARG A 94 -20.87 2.77 -18.36
C ARG A 94 -19.89 2.91 -17.20
N ARG A 95 -18.91 2.00 -17.09
CA ARG A 95 -17.88 2.02 -16.06
C ARG A 95 -16.66 2.82 -16.53
N VAL A 96 -16.18 3.68 -15.65
CA VAL A 96 -14.92 4.41 -15.80
C VAL A 96 -13.87 3.77 -14.90
N LEU A 97 -12.71 3.47 -15.49
CA LEU A 97 -11.52 2.94 -14.82
C LEU A 97 -10.46 4.04 -14.75
N LEU A 98 -9.60 3.93 -13.74
CA LEU A 98 -8.44 4.79 -13.53
C LEU A 98 -7.19 3.99 -13.85
N GLU A 99 -6.35 4.55 -14.71
CA GLU A 99 -5.06 3.99 -15.08
C GLU A 99 -3.95 5.00 -14.78
N VAL A 100 -2.85 4.53 -14.19
CA VAL A 100 -1.65 5.35 -14.01
C VAL A 100 -0.95 5.50 -15.36
N ASP A 101 -0.58 6.73 -15.71
CA ASP A 101 0.15 7.01 -16.93
C ASP A 101 1.59 6.46 -16.83
N GLU A 102 2.13 5.98 -17.94
CA GLU A 102 3.49 5.43 -18.02
C GLU A 102 4.55 6.45 -17.57
N ARG A 103 4.30 7.74 -17.76
CA ARG A 103 5.18 8.82 -17.27
C ARG A 103 5.25 8.85 -15.75
N ALA A 104 4.13 8.64 -15.06
CA ALA A 104 4.10 8.58 -13.60
C ALA A 104 4.82 7.33 -13.08
N VAL A 105 4.68 6.20 -13.78
CA VAL A 105 5.42 4.96 -13.46
C VAL A 105 6.93 5.20 -13.61
N THR A 106 7.36 5.77 -14.73
CA THR A 106 8.77 6.07 -15.01
C THR A 106 9.35 7.03 -13.98
N LEU A 107 8.59 8.08 -13.62
CA LEU A 107 8.98 9.05 -12.60
C LEU A 107 9.18 8.37 -11.24
N GLY A 108 8.23 7.55 -10.80
CA GLY A 108 8.35 6.80 -9.56
C GLY A 108 9.53 5.83 -9.59
N GLN A 109 9.76 5.12 -10.70
CA GLN A 109 10.91 4.23 -10.86
C GLN A 109 12.25 4.98 -10.79
N SER A 110 12.35 6.17 -11.38
CA SER A 110 13.58 6.96 -11.35
C SER A 110 13.98 7.37 -9.93
N PHE A 111 12.99 7.63 -9.07
CA PHE A 111 13.21 8.06 -7.70
C PHE A 111 13.35 6.88 -6.72
N PHE A 112 12.42 5.92 -6.76
CA PHE A 112 12.38 4.80 -5.82
C PHE A 112 13.17 3.56 -6.29
N GLY A 113 13.60 3.51 -7.55
CA GLY A 113 14.34 2.38 -8.12
C GLY A 113 15.61 2.01 -7.36
N PRO A 114 16.47 2.97 -6.99
CA PRO A 114 17.65 2.69 -6.16
C PRO A 114 17.28 2.07 -4.81
N LEU A 115 16.29 2.62 -4.10
CA LEU A 115 15.80 2.06 -2.84
C LEU A 115 15.29 0.63 -3.01
N ILE A 116 14.43 0.40 -4.01
CA ILE A 116 13.86 -0.94 -4.28
C ILE A 116 14.99 -1.93 -4.59
N THR A 117 16.01 -1.52 -5.34
CA THR A 117 17.17 -2.36 -5.66
C THR A 117 17.93 -2.78 -4.41
N GLU A 118 18.21 -1.84 -3.50
CA GLU A 118 18.89 -2.14 -2.23
C GLU A 118 18.03 -3.01 -1.29
N VAL A 119 16.72 -2.79 -1.23
CA VAL A 119 15.79 -3.63 -0.47
C VAL A 119 15.78 -5.06 -1.02
N VAL A 120 15.73 -5.22 -2.34
CA VAL A 120 15.81 -6.54 -2.99
C VAL A 120 17.20 -7.17 -2.77
N ALA A 121 18.27 -6.39 -2.77
CA ALA A 121 19.61 -6.90 -2.45
C ALA A 121 19.68 -7.42 -1.01
N ALA A 122 19.08 -6.72 -0.05
CA ALA A 122 18.99 -7.16 1.35
C ALA A 122 18.24 -8.50 1.50
N THR A 123 17.26 -8.81 0.63
CA THR A 123 16.59 -10.12 0.69
C THR A 123 17.51 -11.29 0.35
N ARG A 124 18.64 -11.05 -0.33
CA ARG A 124 19.60 -12.10 -0.71
C ARG A 124 20.37 -12.67 0.49
N THR A 125 20.32 -12.03 1.65
CA THR A 125 20.92 -12.55 2.89
C THR A 125 20.03 -13.58 3.59
N PHE A 126 18.84 -13.85 3.07
CA PHE A 126 17.87 -14.78 3.63
C PHE A 126 17.74 -16.01 2.74
N SER A 127 17.55 -17.17 3.35
CA SER A 127 17.10 -18.38 2.66
C SER A 127 15.64 -18.26 2.20
N ASP A 128 15.23 -19.11 1.26
CA ASP A 128 13.84 -19.15 0.77
C ASP A 128 12.82 -19.38 1.90
N THR A 129 13.19 -20.19 2.90
CA THR A 129 12.32 -20.47 4.07
C THR A 129 12.19 -19.24 4.97
N GLU A 130 13.26 -18.49 5.15
CA GLU A 130 13.22 -17.23 5.91
C GLU A 130 12.43 -16.17 5.16
N LEU A 131 12.60 -16.04 3.83
CA LEU A 131 11.81 -15.13 3.00
C LEU A 131 10.32 -15.48 3.04
N ALA A 132 9.96 -16.76 2.93
CA ALA A 132 8.58 -17.20 3.07
C ALA A 132 8.01 -16.84 4.47
N THR A 133 8.84 -16.89 5.51
CA THR A 133 8.46 -16.48 6.86
C THR A 133 8.24 -14.97 6.96
N VAL A 134 9.13 -14.16 6.37
CA VAL A 134 8.99 -12.70 6.30
C VAL A 134 7.73 -12.31 5.53
N GLN A 135 7.49 -12.90 4.36
CA GLN A 135 6.30 -12.64 3.55
C GLN A 135 5.01 -12.94 4.31
N ARG A 136 4.94 -14.11 4.97
CA ARG A 136 3.79 -14.48 5.81
C ARG A 136 3.61 -13.51 6.97
N PHE A 137 4.69 -13.07 7.60
CA PHE A 137 4.63 -12.06 8.66
C PHE A 137 4.07 -10.73 8.14
N LEU A 138 4.58 -10.22 7.00
CA LEU A 138 4.14 -8.96 6.40
C LEU A 138 2.65 -9.01 6.00
N LEU A 139 2.19 -10.13 5.42
CA LEU A 139 0.78 -10.33 5.08
C LEU A 139 -0.11 -10.29 6.34
N ASN A 140 0.25 -11.04 7.38
CA ASN A 140 -0.53 -11.05 8.63
C ASN A 140 -0.58 -9.67 9.28
N VAL A 141 0.55 -8.94 9.32
CA VAL A 141 0.58 -7.58 9.85
C VAL A 141 -0.28 -6.62 9.02
N HIS A 142 -0.20 -6.72 7.69
CA HIS A 142 -1.04 -5.93 6.80
C HIS A 142 -2.53 -6.17 7.06
N GLU A 143 -2.95 -7.43 7.21
CA GLU A 143 -4.34 -7.77 7.56
C GLU A 143 -4.77 -7.18 8.90
N VAL A 144 -3.93 -7.27 9.94
CA VAL A 144 -4.21 -6.68 11.26
C VAL A 144 -4.37 -5.17 11.17
N VAL A 145 -3.49 -4.48 10.43
CA VAL A 145 -3.56 -3.02 10.25
C VAL A 145 -4.76 -2.62 9.40
N ALA A 146 -5.06 -3.37 8.33
CA ALA A 146 -6.18 -3.10 7.45
C ALA A 146 -7.52 -3.26 8.17
N ALA A 147 -7.68 -4.28 9.02
CA ALA A 147 -8.89 -4.50 9.81
C ALA A 147 -9.21 -3.28 10.70
N GLN A 148 -8.20 -2.65 11.30
CA GLN A 148 -8.37 -1.48 12.15
C GLN A 148 -8.79 -0.20 11.40
N ARG A 149 -8.66 -0.17 10.06
CA ARG A 149 -9.13 0.95 9.22
C ARG A 149 -10.64 0.88 8.94
N ASP A 150 -11.30 -0.24 9.25
CA ASP A 150 -12.75 -0.34 9.20
C ASP A 150 -13.35 0.27 10.49
N PRO A 151 -14.13 1.37 10.41
CA PRO A 151 -14.77 1.98 11.58
C PRO A 151 -15.64 1.00 12.38
N SER A 152 -16.14 -0.07 11.76
CA SER A 152 -16.93 -1.10 12.42
C SER A 152 -16.09 -2.14 13.19
N SER A 153 -14.78 -2.25 12.92
CA SER A 153 -13.88 -3.23 13.55
C SER A 153 -13.42 -2.83 14.96
N LEU A 154 -13.55 -1.57 15.36
CA LEU A 154 -13.15 -1.10 16.69
C LEU A 154 -14.06 -1.62 17.82
N LEU A 155 -15.11 -2.38 17.49
CA LEU A 155 -16.07 -2.92 18.45
C LEU A 155 -15.86 -4.41 18.81
N THR A 156 -14.89 -5.11 18.21
CA THR A 156 -14.58 -6.51 18.60
C THR A 156 -13.09 -6.82 18.49
N PRO A 157 -12.39 -7.14 19.60
CA PRO A 157 -11.06 -7.72 19.52
C PRO A 157 -11.14 -9.13 18.91
N SER A 158 -10.54 -9.32 17.73
CA SER A 158 -10.39 -10.65 17.12
C SER A 158 -9.47 -11.54 17.98
N PRO A 159 -9.82 -12.81 18.23
CA PRO A 159 -8.98 -13.72 19.00
C PRO A 159 -7.74 -14.08 18.18
N VAL A 160 -6.55 -13.87 18.78
CA VAL A 160 -5.26 -14.31 18.23
C VAL A 160 -5.31 -15.82 17.95
N PRO A 161 -4.88 -16.32 16.78
CA PRO A 161 -4.87 -17.76 16.51
C PRO A 161 -3.90 -18.46 17.46
N GLN A 162 -4.43 -19.29 18.36
CA GLN A 162 -3.60 -20.12 19.23
C GLN A 162 -2.99 -21.28 18.42
N LYS A 163 -1.67 -21.38 18.45
CA LYS A 163 -0.89 -22.48 17.87
C LYS A 163 -1.35 -23.79 18.55
N LYS A 164 -1.98 -24.70 17.80
CA LYS A 164 -2.28 -26.05 18.30
C LYS A 164 -0.95 -26.75 18.64
N ARG A 165 -0.69 -26.97 19.93
CA ARG A 165 0.34 -27.90 20.38
C ARG A 165 -0.11 -29.31 19.96
N GLY A 166 0.65 -29.96 19.10
CA GLY A 166 0.41 -31.36 18.71
C GLY A 166 0.59 -32.30 19.91
N PRO A 167 -0.09 -33.46 19.92
CA PRO A 167 -0.01 -34.41 21.03
C PRO A 167 1.39 -35.04 21.10
N GLN A 168 1.89 -35.19 22.33
CA GLN A 168 2.95 -36.15 22.67
C GLN A 168 2.32 -37.52 22.89
#